data_AF-A0A6P1VXJ1-F1
#
_entry.id   AF-A0A6P1VXJ1-F1
#
_cell.length_a   1.000
_cell.length_b   1.000
_cell.length_c   1.000
_cell.angle_alpha   90.00
_cell.angle_beta   90.00
_cell.angle_gamma   90.00
#
_symmetry.space_group_name_H-M   'P 1'
#
loop_
_entity.id
_entity.type
_entity.pdbx_description
1 polymer ?
#
loop_
_entity_poly.entity_id
_entity_poly.type
_entity_poly.pdbx_seq_one_letter_code
_entity_poly.pdbx_strand_id
1 'polypeptide(L)'
;MKTSNKLLISLLAVCLLTLVGSVMSLRAEHDKIDFNDPFYGFSTTPIKPFSVLKIEGIKLGGLSTGAVRIEPEKGPSNSGDSYTTVGIEAGKTFEIRVQKDNIIPFTHRVMGDTLIVRYEPEFYYRRIRGGDAFDNKPFVYIIAPSIRTLIATASTCKLAGLTTDKLAITMTNARVLISKSTISDLTTTGQRGSLLQTAKTNRINTAMVASYDSTGFIADHDIFGSLALQNDSTATLKIPASLLKKL
;
A
#
# COMPACT_ATOMS: atom_id res chain seq x y z
N MET A 1 -8.88 -37.91 57.03
CA MET A 1 -7.81 -37.48 56.09
C MET A 1 -6.75 -36.70 56.83
N LYS A 2 -5.46 -37.01 56.61
CA LYS A 2 -4.34 -36.22 57.16
C LYS A 2 -4.38 -34.79 56.63
N THR A 3 -3.99 -33.81 57.45
CA THR A 3 -3.92 -32.38 57.08
C THR A 3 -3.11 -32.14 55.80
N SER A 4 -2.05 -32.92 55.59
CA SER A 4 -1.25 -32.92 54.36
C SER A 4 -2.07 -33.19 53.09
N ASN A 5 -3.02 -34.14 53.12
CA ASN A 5 -3.86 -34.46 51.97
C ASN A 5 -4.83 -33.31 51.63
N LYS A 6 -5.32 -32.58 52.65
CA LYS A 6 -6.20 -31.42 52.43
C LYS A 6 -5.45 -30.28 51.74
N LEU A 7 -4.19 -30.05 52.14
CA LEU A 7 -3.32 -29.04 51.56
C LEU A 7 -2.96 -29.36 50.10
N LEU A 8 -2.63 -30.62 49.81
CA LEU A 8 -2.33 -31.08 48.46
C LEU A 8 -3.53 -30.92 47.51
N ILE A 9 -4.72 -31.31 47.95
CA ILE A 9 -5.96 -31.18 47.15
C ILE A 9 -6.29 -29.71 46.90
N SER A 10 -6.12 -28.84 47.90
CA SER A 10 -6.34 -27.41 47.74
C SER A 10 -5.39 -26.80 46.71
N LEU A 11 -4.10 -27.15 46.76
CA LEU A 11 -3.12 -26.65 45.79
C LEU A 11 -3.43 -27.15 44.37
N LEU A 12 -3.76 -28.44 44.23
CA LEU A 12 -4.16 -29.02 42.95
C LEU A 12 -5.38 -28.30 42.37
N ALA A 13 -6.40 -28.01 43.19
CA ALA A 13 -7.60 -27.31 42.77
C ALA A 13 -7.30 -25.88 42.29
N VAL A 14 -6.43 -25.15 42.99
CA VAL A 14 -6.00 -23.81 42.57
C VAL A 14 -5.26 -23.87 41.24
N CYS A 15 -4.29 -24.78 41.08
CA CYS A 15 -3.58 -24.97 39.81
C CYS A 15 -4.55 -25.29 38.66
N LEU A 16 -5.50 -26.19 38.89
CA LEU A 16 -6.47 -26.57 37.86
C LEU A 16 -7.39 -25.41 37.47
N LEU A 17 -7.85 -24.62 38.45
CA LEU A 17 -8.63 -23.40 38.20
C LEU A 17 -7.83 -22.35 37.41
N THR A 18 -6.55 -22.14 37.73
CA THR A 18 -5.70 -21.22 36.96
C THR A 18 -5.45 -21.68 35.54
N LEU A 19 -5.35 -22.98 35.30
CA LEU A 19 -5.15 -23.55 33.97
C LEU A 19 -6.42 -23.44 33.13
N VAL A 20 -7.58 -23.78 33.70
CA VAL A 20 -8.89 -23.60 33.06
C VAL A 20 -9.14 -22.13 32.75
N GLY A 21 -8.84 -21.22 33.70
CA GLY A 21 -8.95 -19.78 33.50
C GLY A 21 -8.06 -19.27 32.38
N SER A 22 -6.80 -19.71 32.31
CA SER A 22 -5.87 -19.36 31.23
C SER A 22 -6.35 -19.84 29.86
N VAL A 23 -6.83 -21.10 29.77
CA VAL A 23 -7.35 -21.66 28.51
C VAL A 23 -8.62 -20.93 28.05
N MET A 24 -9.53 -20.63 28.98
CA MET A 24 -10.74 -19.85 28.64
C MET A 24 -10.41 -18.42 28.22
N SER A 25 -9.44 -17.77 28.87
CA SER A 25 -8.98 -16.43 28.50
C SER A 25 -8.34 -16.41 27.11
N LEU A 26 -7.43 -17.36 26.84
CA LEU A 26 -6.82 -17.50 25.52
C LEU A 26 -7.85 -17.81 24.43
N ARG A 27 -8.82 -18.67 24.72
CA ARG A 27 -9.91 -18.98 23.79
C ARG A 27 -10.79 -17.76 23.54
N ALA A 28 -11.12 -16.99 24.59
CA ALA A 28 -11.90 -15.77 24.43
C ALA A 28 -11.17 -14.71 23.58
N GLU A 29 -9.85 -14.59 23.71
CA GLU A 29 -9.05 -13.74 22.82
C GLU A 29 -8.96 -14.30 21.40
N HIS A 30 -8.79 -15.62 21.25
CA HIS A 30 -8.76 -16.29 19.95
C HIS A 30 -10.09 -16.15 19.20
N ASP A 31 -11.22 -16.27 19.89
CA ASP A 31 -12.56 -16.16 19.29
C ASP A 31 -12.90 -14.71 18.89
N LYS A 32 -12.19 -13.71 19.43
CA LYS A 32 -12.27 -12.30 18.96
C LYS A 32 -11.49 -12.07 17.67
N ILE A 33 -10.60 -12.98 17.27
CA ILE A 33 -9.80 -12.84 16.06
C ILE A 33 -10.67 -13.15 14.86
N ASP A 34 -10.92 -12.13 14.03
CA ASP A 34 -11.44 -12.35 12.69
C ASP A 34 -10.30 -12.78 11.76
N PHE A 35 -10.15 -14.10 11.58
CA PHE A 35 -9.17 -14.67 10.65
C PHE A 35 -9.47 -14.35 9.18
N ASN A 36 -10.66 -13.83 8.87
CA ASN A 36 -10.99 -13.36 7.53
C ASN A 36 -10.68 -11.87 7.34
N ASP A 37 -10.27 -11.14 8.39
CA ASP A 37 -9.81 -9.77 8.26
C ASP A 37 -8.46 -9.76 7.49
N PRO A 38 -8.40 -9.18 6.28
CA PRO A 38 -7.15 -9.09 5.52
C PRO A 38 -6.08 -8.25 6.23
N PHE A 39 -6.45 -7.52 7.29
CA PHE A 39 -5.58 -6.71 8.13
C PHE A 39 -5.31 -7.34 9.50
N TYR A 40 -5.56 -8.63 9.68
CA TYR A 40 -5.13 -9.34 10.88
C TYR A 40 -3.62 -9.12 11.12
N GLY A 41 -3.26 -8.78 12.37
CA GLY A 41 -1.87 -8.48 12.74
C GLY A 41 -1.41 -7.04 12.46
N PHE A 42 -2.30 -6.16 11.99
CA PHE A 42 -2.00 -4.73 11.83
C PHE A 42 -2.39 -3.93 13.08
N SER A 43 -1.57 -2.95 13.43
CA SER A 43 -1.90 -1.87 14.36
C SER A 43 -2.61 -0.76 13.60
N THR A 44 -3.75 -0.29 14.13
CA THR A 44 -4.56 0.75 13.50
C THR A 44 -4.38 2.07 14.23
N THR A 45 -4.05 3.12 13.48
CA THR A 45 -3.92 4.50 13.99
C THR A 45 -4.92 5.39 13.26
N PRO A 46 -5.92 5.97 13.94
CA PRO A 46 -6.84 6.92 13.32
C PRO A 46 -6.07 8.19 12.93
N ILE A 47 -6.43 8.78 11.79
CA ILE A 47 -5.81 10.02 11.30
C ILE A 47 -6.87 11.05 10.93
N LYS A 48 -6.46 12.31 10.83
CA LYS A 48 -7.35 13.40 10.41
C LYS A 48 -7.82 13.17 8.95
N PRO A 49 -9.04 13.61 8.60
CA PRO A 49 -9.53 13.57 7.22
C PRO A 49 -8.58 14.26 6.24
N PHE A 50 -8.51 13.72 5.02
CA PHE A 50 -7.73 14.27 3.91
C PHE A 50 -8.39 13.89 2.58
N SER A 51 -8.17 14.68 1.54
CA SER A 51 -8.57 14.34 0.17
C SER A 51 -7.37 14.17 -0.77
N VAL A 52 -6.20 14.68 -0.38
CA VAL A 52 -4.94 14.55 -1.11
C VAL A 52 -4.01 13.60 -0.35
N LEU A 53 -3.49 12.61 -1.04
CA LEU A 53 -2.49 11.68 -0.52
C LEU A 53 -1.16 11.90 -1.26
N LYS A 54 -0.12 12.25 -0.51
CA LYS A 54 1.24 12.36 -1.02
C LYS A 54 2.10 11.25 -0.43
N ILE A 55 2.71 10.44 -1.30
CA ILE A 55 3.59 9.34 -0.95
C ILE A 55 4.98 9.62 -1.51
N GLU A 56 5.98 9.60 -0.64
CA GLU A 56 7.37 9.90 -0.98
C GLU A 56 8.28 8.78 -0.50
N GLY A 57 8.95 8.09 -1.43
CA GLY A 57 10.09 7.23 -1.12
C GLY A 57 11.36 8.08 -0.99
N ILE A 58 11.95 8.13 0.20
CA ILE A 58 13.15 8.91 0.49
C ILE A 58 14.18 8.06 1.23
N LYS A 59 15.47 8.26 0.99
CA LYS A 59 16.50 7.69 1.88
C LYS A 59 16.41 8.43 3.23
N LEU A 60 15.96 7.76 4.28
CA LEU A 60 15.78 8.37 5.61
C LEU A 60 17.09 8.47 6.40
N GLY A 61 18.21 8.04 5.82
CA GLY A 61 19.57 8.03 6.37
C GLY A 61 20.23 9.38 6.72
N GLY A 62 19.45 10.36 7.19
CA GLY A 62 19.93 11.59 7.82
C GLY A 62 19.37 11.84 9.23
N LEU A 63 18.45 11.01 9.73
CA LEU A 63 17.83 11.16 11.06
C LEU A 63 18.03 9.90 11.90
N SER A 64 19.23 9.83 12.51
CA SER A 64 19.64 9.10 13.72
C SER A 64 19.20 7.63 13.91
N THR A 65 20.17 6.72 13.82
CA THR A 65 20.62 5.82 14.90
C THR A 65 21.89 5.13 14.41
N GLY A 66 22.90 4.97 15.26
CA GLY A 66 24.24 4.48 14.92
C GLY A 66 24.31 3.01 14.51
N ALA A 67 23.53 2.59 13.51
CA ALA A 67 23.71 1.33 12.83
C ALA A 67 24.81 1.49 11.77
N VAL A 68 25.72 0.52 11.78
CA VAL A 68 26.90 0.43 10.93
C VAL A 68 26.56 0.72 9.47
N ARG A 69 27.27 1.70 8.93
CA ARG A 69 27.28 2.09 7.53
C ARG A 69 27.85 0.93 6.70
N ILE A 70 26.99 0.01 6.27
CA ILE A 70 27.31 -0.85 5.12
C ILE A 70 27.20 0.08 3.91
N GLU A 71 28.34 0.60 3.47
CA GLU A 71 28.41 1.32 2.20
C GLU A 71 27.89 0.38 1.10
N PRO A 72 26.92 0.79 0.28
CA PRO A 72 26.62 0.02 -0.91
C PRO A 72 27.85 0.10 -1.80
N GLU A 73 28.46 -1.06 -2.03
CA GLU A 73 29.40 -1.28 -3.13
C GLU A 73 28.87 -0.59 -4.39
N LYS A 74 29.77 0.08 -5.11
CA LYS A 74 29.55 0.76 -6.39
C LYS A 74 28.72 -0.10 -7.36
N GLY A 75 27.40 -0.02 -7.26
CA GLY A 75 26.43 -0.47 -8.25
C GLY A 75 25.85 0.74 -8.97
N PRO A 76 25.38 0.62 -10.22
CA PRO A 76 24.90 1.74 -10.98
C PRO A 76 23.67 2.35 -10.30
N SER A 77 23.89 3.50 -9.67
CA SER A 77 22.89 4.56 -9.49
C SER A 77 22.08 4.68 -10.78
N ASN A 78 20.78 4.35 -10.71
CA ASN A 78 19.66 4.77 -11.59
C ASN A 78 18.64 3.67 -11.95
N SER A 79 18.76 2.42 -11.46
CA SER A 79 17.66 1.44 -11.56
C SER A 79 16.74 1.55 -10.33
N GLY A 80 15.85 2.54 -10.37
CA GLY A 80 14.94 2.94 -9.28
C GLY A 80 13.74 2.02 -9.09
N ASP A 81 13.99 0.76 -8.76
CA ASP A 81 12.92 -0.22 -8.58
C ASP A 81 12.81 -0.61 -7.11
N SER A 82 11.67 -0.26 -6.50
CA SER A 82 11.35 -0.61 -5.12
C SER A 82 10.17 -1.56 -5.06
N TYR A 83 10.37 -2.59 -4.24
CA TYR A 83 9.40 -3.60 -3.86
C TYR A 83 8.55 -3.17 -2.66
N THR A 84 8.95 -2.12 -1.95
CA THR A 84 8.25 -1.59 -0.79
C THR A 84 7.00 -0.86 -1.25
N THR A 85 5.85 -1.47 -0.96
CA THR A 85 4.56 -1.02 -1.47
C THR A 85 3.71 -0.38 -0.37
N VAL A 86 3.09 0.75 -0.67
CA VAL A 86 2.02 1.34 0.15
C VAL A 86 0.67 0.90 -0.40
N GLY A 87 -0.18 0.36 0.45
CA GLY A 87 -1.55 -0.02 0.12
C GLY A 87 -2.48 1.14 0.41
N ILE A 88 -3.44 1.39 -0.46
CA ILE A 88 -4.46 2.41 -0.29
C ILE A 88 -5.78 1.75 -0.61
N GLU A 89 -6.64 1.64 0.39
CA GLU A 89 -7.89 0.90 0.30
C GLU A 89 -9.06 1.81 0.69
N ALA A 90 -10.19 1.63 0.01
CA ALA A 90 -11.43 2.25 0.45
C ALA A 90 -11.87 1.68 1.80
N GLY A 91 -12.33 2.55 2.70
CA GLY A 91 -12.92 2.14 3.97
C GLY A 91 -13.86 3.19 4.53
N LYS A 92 -14.42 2.93 5.72
CA LYS A 92 -15.40 3.85 6.33
C LYS A 92 -14.76 4.99 7.13
N THR A 93 -13.48 4.85 7.46
CA THR A 93 -12.73 5.72 8.37
C THR A 93 -11.43 6.16 7.72
N PHE A 94 -10.84 7.22 8.27
CA PHE A 94 -9.49 7.66 7.93
C PHE A 94 -8.50 7.07 8.93
N GLU A 95 -7.68 6.12 8.48
CA GLU A 95 -6.77 5.38 9.35
C GLU A 95 -5.54 4.89 8.60
N ILE A 96 -4.46 4.69 9.35
CA ILE A 96 -3.25 4.02 8.89
C ILE A 96 -3.15 2.69 9.62
N ARG A 97 -3.07 1.61 8.86
CA ARG A 97 -2.84 0.25 9.39
C ARG A 97 -1.40 -0.16 9.08
N VAL A 98 -0.64 -0.50 10.11
CA VAL A 98 0.79 -0.88 10.00
C VAL A 98 0.96 -2.30 10.52
N GLN A 99 1.72 -3.14 9.83
CA GLN A 99 2.04 -4.48 10.32
C GLN A 99 2.79 -4.38 11.67
N LYS A 100 2.42 -5.19 12.67
CA LYS A 100 3.04 -5.11 14.02
C LYS A 100 4.56 -5.35 14.02
N ASP A 101 5.05 -6.15 13.09
CA ASP A 101 6.45 -6.48 12.85
C ASP A 101 7.06 -5.66 11.69
N ASN A 102 6.43 -4.55 11.29
CA ASN A 102 6.97 -3.69 10.24
C ASN A 102 8.33 -3.10 10.65
N ILE A 103 9.36 -3.47 9.91
CA ILE A 103 10.73 -2.97 10.07
C ILE A 103 11.02 -1.74 9.21
N ILE A 104 10.13 -1.40 8.27
CA ILE A 104 10.36 -0.32 7.31
C ILE A 104 10.13 1.04 8.00
N PRO A 105 11.16 1.90 8.09
CA PRO A 105 11.00 3.22 8.68
C PRO A 105 10.09 4.08 7.83
N PHE A 106 9.07 4.67 8.46
CA PHE A 106 8.19 5.62 7.79
C PHE A 106 7.67 6.68 8.76
N THR A 107 7.26 7.81 8.22
CA THR A 107 6.61 8.90 8.94
C THR A 107 5.35 9.31 8.20
N HIS A 108 4.37 9.83 8.93
CA HIS A 108 3.17 10.40 8.35
C HIS A 108 2.82 11.71 9.05
N ARG A 109 2.24 12.64 8.30
CA ARG A 109 1.69 13.89 8.85
C ARG A 109 0.53 14.36 7.99
N VAL A 110 -0.51 14.88 8.63
CA VAL A 110 -1.60 15.57 7.94
C VAL A 110 -1.32 17.07 7.99
N MET A 111 -1.27 17.72 6.83
CA MET A 111 -1.10 19.16 6.66
C MET A 111 -2.24 19.71 5.81
N GLY A 112 -3.16 20.44 6.45
CA GLY A 112 -4.41 20.85 5.80
C GLY A 112 -5.19 19.62 5.34
N ASP A 113 -5.49 19.57 4.04
CA ASP A 113 -6.22 18.47 3.40
C ASP A 113 -5.30 17.40 2.75
N THR A 114 -4.01 17.45 3.08
CA THR A 114 -3.00 16.52 2.54
C THR A 114 -2.47 15.59 3.63
N LEU A 115 -2.61 14.29 3.44
CA LEU A 115 -1.81 13.29 4.15
C LEU A 115 -0.49 13.11 3.41
N ILE A 116 0.63 13.34 4.10
CA ILE A 116 1.97 13.12 3.58
C ILE A 116 2.54 11.88 4.28
N VAL A 117 2.91 10.87 3.50
CA VAL A 117 3.57 9.65 3.95
C VAL A 117 4.95 9.56 3.32
N ARG A 118 5.96 9.39 4.17
CA ARG A 118 7.37 9.26 3.77
C ARG A 118 7.91 7.96 4.30
N TYR A 119 8.60 7.20 3.46
CA TYR A 119 9.21 5.94 3.88
C TYR A 119 10.55 5.73 3.18
N GLU A 120 11.37 4.83 3.73
CA GLU A 120 12.60 4.38 3.08
C GLU A 120 12.32 3.15 2.22
N PRO A 121 12.19 3.31 0.89
CA PRO A 121 12.00 2.17 -0.01
C PRO A 121 13.22 1.27 0.01
N GLU A 122 12.98 -0.03 0.13
CA GLU A 122 14.00 -1.03 -0.17
C GLU A 122 14.20 -1.04 -1.68
N PHE A 123 15.43 -0.71 -2.10
CA PHE A 123 15.83 -0.72 -3.50
C PHE A 123 16.57 -2.02 -3.81
N TYR A 124 16.19 -2.67 -4.91
CA TYR A 124 16.87 -3.87 -5.36
C TYR A 124 17.82 -3.55 -6.52
N TYR A 125 18.96 -4.25 -6.56
CA TYR A 125 20.00 -4.07 -7.59
C TYR A 125 19.61 -4.66 -8.97
N ARG A 126 18.48 -5.38 -9.06
CA ARG A 126 17.97 -5.95 -10.32
C ARG A 126 16.75 -5.16 -10.77
N ARG A 127 16.63 -4.94 -12.10
CA ARG A 127 15.42 -4.37 -12.70
C ARG A 127 14.23 -5.27 -12.39
N ILE A 128 13.20 -4.70 -11.78
CA ILE A 128 11.92 -5.33 -11.52
C ILE A 128 11.13 -5.30 -12.84
N ARG A 129 10.58 -6.44 -13.27
CA ARG A 129 9.67 -6.45 -14.43
C ARG A 129 8.39 -5.72 -14.01
N GLY A 130 7.77 -4.98 -14.94
CA GLY A 130 6.64 -4.10 -14.62
C GLY A 130 5.45 -4.75 -13.89
N GLY A 131 5.26 -6.07 -13.98
CA GLY A 131 4.25 -6.82 -13.22
C GLY A 131 4.69 -7.18 -11.80
N ASP A 132 5.95 -7.59 -11.61
CA ASP A 132 6.50 -8.09 -10.34
C ASP A 132 6.52 -7.00 -9.25
N ALA A 133 6.53 -5.72 -9.63
CA ALA A 133 6.55 -4.58 -8.72
C ALA A 133 5.33 -4.56 -7.78
N PHE A 134 4.22 -5.19 -8.18
CA PHE A 134 2.98 -5.22 -7.41
C PHE A 134 2.70 -6.59 -6.78
N ASP A 135 3.64 -7.52 -6.71
CA ASP A 135 3.38 -8.81 -6.07
C ASP A 135 3.50 -8.74 -4.54
N ASN A 136 4.29 -7.80 -4.02
CA ASN A 136 4.52 -7.69 -2.60
C ASN A 136 3.32 -7.18 -1.81
N LYS A 137 3.16 -7.72 -0.61
CA LYS A 137 2.19 -7.21 0.36
C LYS A 137 2.61 -5.79 0.79
N PRO A 138 1.67 -4.84 0.82
CA PRO A 138 1.95 -3.54 1.41
C PRO A 138 2.41 -3.62 2.86
N PHE A 139 3.42 -2.83 3.21
CA PHE A 139 3.91 -2.74 4.60
C PHE A 139 3.00 -1.85 5.47
N VAL A 140 2.31 -0.91 4.82
CA VAL A 140 1.34 -0.01 5.42
C VAL A 140 0.13 0.11 4.50
N TYR A 141 -1.05 0.15 5.10
CA TYR A 141 -2.30 0.48 4.43
C TYR A 141 -2.81 1.83 4.90
N ILE A 142 -3.20 2.66 3.95
CA ILE A 142 -3.88 3.92 4.16
C ILE A 142 -5.34 3.68 3.79
N ILE A 143 -6.22 3.80 4.76
CA ILE A 143 -7.65 3.59 4.58
C ILE A 143 -8.34 4.94 4.57
N ALA A 144 -9.19 5.18 3.56
CA ALA A 144 -9.99 6.40 3.47
C ALA A 144 -11.32 6.13 2.75
N PRO A 145 -12.41 6.86 3.08
CA PRO A 145 -13.66 6.79 2.34
C PRO A 145 -13.54 7.20 0.88
N SER A 146 -12.72 8.21 0.61
CA SER A 146 -12.47 8.72 -0.73
C SER A 146 -11.13 9.43 -0.76
N ILE A 147 -10.46 9.40 -1.91
CA ILE A 147 -9.34 10.27 -2.22
C ILE A 147 -9.61 10.94 -3.58
N ARG A 148 -9.18 12.20 -3.72
CA ARG A 148 -9.32 12.95 -4.97
C ARG A 148 -8.00 13.06 -5.71
N THR A 149 -6.89 13.03 -4.98
CA THR A 149 -5.56 13.21 -5.57
C THR A 149 -4.55 12.29 -4.91
N LEU A 150 -3.76 11.60 -5.75
CA LEU A 150 -2.58 10.85 -5.35
C LEU A 150 -1.35 11.48 -6.00
N ILE A 151 -0.36 11.86 -5.18
CA ILE A 151 0.95 12.33 -5.62
C ILE A 151 1.98 11.30 -5.17
N ALA A 152 2.56 10.56 -6.11
CA ALA A 152 3.51 9.49 -5.83
C ALA A 152 4.90 9.87 -6.36
N THR A 153 5.92 9.79 -5.50
CA THR A 153 7.31 10.13 -5.85
C THR A 153 8.26 9.07 -5.34
N ALA A 154 9.05 8.46 -6.24
CA ALA A 154 10.02 7.42 -5.89
C ALA A 154 9.41 6.28 -5.05
N SER A 155 8.14 5.93 -5.33
CA SER A 155 7.33 5.04 -4.50
C SER A 155 6.56 4.01 -5.33
N THR A 156 6.15 2.91 -4.69
CA THR A 156 5.25 1.90 -5.27
C THR A 156 3.96 1.87 -4.47
N CYS A 157 2.81 1.99 -5.15
CA CYS A 157 1.51 2.10 -4.51
C CYS A 157 0.47 1.18 -5.16
N LYS A 158 -0.39 0.58 -4.32
CA LYS A 158 -1.58 -0.15 -4.75
C LYS A 158 -2.81 0.61 -4.30
N LEU A 159 -3.66 0.98 -5.25
CA LEU A 159 -4.91 1.67 -5.05
C LEU A 159 -6.05 0.69 -5.29
N ALA A 160 -6.89 0.46 -4.29
CA ALA A 160 -7.93 -0.56 -4.38
C ALA A 160 -9.26 -0.15 -3.73
N GLY A 161 -10.35 -0.68 -4.30
CA GLY A 161 -11.70 -0.53 -3.73
C GLY A 161 -12.33 0.85 -3.89
N LEU A 162 -11.70 1.80 -4.58
CA LEU A 162 -12.17 3.19 -4.62
C LEU A 162 -13.45 3.32 -5.45
N THR A 163 -14.41 4.09 -4.93
CA THR A 163 -15.56 4.59 -5.68
C THR A 163 -15.53 6.12 -5.61
N THR A 164 -15.20 6.78 -6.72
CA THR A 164 -15.05 8.25 -6.74
C THR A 164 -15.40 8.84 -8.09
N ASP A 165 -15.93 10.06 -8.07
CA ASP A 165 -16.22 10.81 -9.28
C ASP A 165 -14.94 11.26 -9.97
N LYS A 166 -13.93 11.68 -9.20
CA LYS A 166 -12.69 12.24 -9.75
C LYS A 166 -11.49 11.69 -9.02
N LEU A 167 -10.49 11.25 -9.78
CA LEU A 167 -9.19 10.87 -9.27
C LEU A 167 -8.08 11.46 -10.16
N ALA A 168 -7.24 12.28 -9.57
CA ALA A 168 -6.01 12.78 -10.18
C ALA A 168 -4.80 12.02 -9.63
N ILE A 169 -3.92 11.52 -10.50
CA ILE A 169 -2.69 10.84 -10.10
C ILE A 169 -1.49 11.50 -10.76
N THR A 170 -0.54 11.96 -9.96
CA THR A 170 0.75 12.47 -10.44
C THR A 170 1.85 11.55 -9.97
N MET A 171 2.69 11.08 -10.90
CA MET A 171 3.75 10.13 -10.62
C MET A 171 5.11 10.69 -11.10
N THR A 172 6.12 10.58 -10.26
CA THR A 172 7.51 10.89 -10.61
C THR A 172 8.41 9.77 -10.13
N ASN A 173 8.98 9.01 -11.07
CA ASN A 173 9.70 7.76 -10.76
C ASN A 173 8.89 6.85 -9.81
N ALA A 174 7.58 6.74 -10.05
CA ALA A 174 6.68 6.03 -9.16
C ALA A 174 5.83 5.02 -9.92
N ARG A 175 5.36 3.99 -9.20
CA ARG A 175 4.54 2.91 -9.75
C ARG A 175 3.20 2.87 -9.05
N VAL A 176 2.11 2.87 -9.79
CA VAL A 176 0.75 2.83 -9.25
C VAL A 176 -0.04 1.73 -9.94
N LEU A 177 -0.58 0.81 -9.15
CA LEU A 177 -1.58 -0.16 -9.59
C LEU A 177 -2.95 0.28 -9.10
N ILE A 178 -3.93 0.38 -9.99
CA ILE A 178 -5.34 0.56 -9.62
C ILE A 178 -6.07 -0.77 -9.79
N SER A 179 -6.85 -1.18 -8.80
CA SER A 179 -7.66 -2.41 -8.85
C SER A 179 -9.00 -2.27 -8.13
N LYS A 180 -9.98 -3.10 -8.51
CA LYS A 180 -11.31 -3.18 -7.86
C LYS A 180 -11.98 -1.81 -7.64
N SER A 181 -11.76 -0.85 -8.53
CA SER A 181 -12.20 0.54 -8.35
C SER A 181 -13.20 0.96 -9.44
N THR A 182 -14.17 1.80 -9.07
CA THR A 182 -15.09 2.48 -9.99
C THR A 182 -14.79 3.98 -9.97
N ILE A 183 -14.30 4.52 -11.09
CA ILE A 183 -13.85 5.91 -11.20
C ILE A 183 -14.57 6.57 -12.37
N SER A 184 -15.25 7.69 -12.14
CA SER A 184 -15.92 8.40 -13.24
C SER A 184 -14.89 9.12 -14.11
N ASP A 185 -14.04 9.98 -13.55
CA ASP A 185 -13.01 10.70 -14.29
C ASP A 185 -11.63 10.45 -13.69
N LEU A 186 -10.76 9.76 -14.45
CA LEU A 186 -9.37 9.51 -14.10
C LEU A 186 -8.46 10.44 -14.90
N THR A 187 -7.63 11.23 -14.23
CA THR A 187 -6.54 11.98 -14.87
C THR A 187 -5.22 11.52 -14.28
N THR A 188 -4.28 11.09 -15.13
CA THR A 188 -2.96 10.67 -14.68
C THR A 188 -1.86 11.36 -15.45
N THR A 189 -0.81 11.76 -14.76
CA THR A 189 0.43 12.29 -15.35
C THR A 189 1.62 11.57 -14.76
N GLY A 190 2.39 10.89 -15.60
CA GLY A 190 3.62 10.21 -15.20
C GLY A 190 4.86 10.79 -15.88
N GLN A 191 5.93 10.87 -15.10
CA GLN A 191 7.25 11.34 -15.55
C GLN A 191 8.37 10.48 -14.96
N ARG A 192 9.56 10.55 -15.56
CA ARG A 192 10.83 9.96 -15.09
C ARG A 192 10.74 8.47 -14.80
N GLY A 193 10.31 7.67 -15.78
CA GLY A 193 10.23 6.21 -15.66
C GLY A 193 9.09 5.71 -14.77
N SER A 194 8.03 6.50 -14.61
CA SER A 194 6.85 6.09 -13.84
C SER A 194 6.08 4.95 -14.53
N LEU A 195 5.22 4.26 -13.79
CA LEU A 195 4.35 3.22 -14.33
C LEU A 195 2.94 3.33 -13.75
N LEU A 196 1.95 3.50 -14.61
CA LEU A 196 0.55 3.27 -14.26
C LEU A 196 0.11 1.90 -14.78
N GLN A 197 -0.44 1.07 -13.91
CA GLN A 197 -1.11 -0.17 -14.28
C GLN A 197 -2.56 -0.16 -13.80
N THR A 198 -3.47 -0.66 -14.65
CA THR A 198 -4.88 -0.84 -14.31
C THR A 198 -5.29 -2.30 -14.45
N ALA A 199 -5.79 -2.86 -13.36
CA ALA A 199 -6.29 -4.24 -13.33
C ALA A 199 -7.64 -4.37 -14.05
N LYS A 200 -7.94 -5.60 -14.49
CA LYS A 200 -9.22 -5.95 -15.14
C LYS A 200 -10.48 -5.77 -14.27
N THR A 201 -10.31 -5.62 -12.96
CA THR A 201 -11.39 -5.50 -11.97
C THR A 201 -11.91 -4.08 -11.80
N ASN A 202 -11.38 -3.13 -12.56
CA ASN A 202 -11.80 -1.74 -12.52
C ASN A 202 -12.93 -1.45 -13.49
N ARG A 203 -13.60 -0.32 -13.26
CA ARG A 203 -14.49 0.35 -14.22
C ARG A 203 -14.15 1.83 -14.22
N ILE A 204 -13.70 2.35 -15.35
CA ILE A 204 -13.30 3.75 -15.49
C ILE A 204 -14.16 4.36 -16.59
N ASN A 205 -14.92 5.41 -16.31
CA ASN A 205 -15.78 6.00 -17.34
C ASN A 205 -14.96 6.82 -18.34
N THR A 206 -14.25 7.85 -17.89
CA THR A 206 -13.32 8.63 -18.71
C THR A 206 -11.91 8.58 -18.14
N ALA A 207 -10.91 8.46 -18.99
CA ALA A 207 -9.51 8.51 -18.59
C ALA A 207 -8.68 9.39 -19.51
N MET A 208 -7.88 10.28 -18.92
CA MET A 208 -6.81 11.01 -19.59
C MET A 208 -5.47 10.55 -19.00
N VAL A 209 -4.62 9.93 -19.81
CA VAL A 209 -3.30 9.43 -19.38
C VAL A 209 -2.21 10.18 -20.15
N ALA A 210 -1.43 10.97 -19.41
CA ALA A 210 -0.27 11.68 -19.93
C ALA A 210 1.03 10.99 -19.47
N SER A 211 1.85 10.52 -20.41
CA SER A 211 3.09 9.77 -20.13
C SER A 211 4.29 10.41 -20.78
N TYR A 212 5.28 10.81 -19.96
CA TYR A 212 6.52 11.44 -20.41
C TYR A 212 7.75 10.76 -19.82
N ASP A 213 8.93 10.98 -20.41
CA ASP A 213 10.23 10.57 -19.88
C ASP A 213 10.29 9.07 -19.53
N SER A 214 10.06 8.21 -20.51
CA SER A 214 10.06 6.74 -20.37
C SER A 214 8.99 6.18 -19.42
N THR A 215 7.88 6.90 -19.24
CA THR A 215 6.74 6.42 -18.44
C THR A 215 5.98 5.31 -19.15
N GLY A 216 5.61 4.27 -18.40
CA GLY A 216 4.77 3.16 -18.86
C GLY A 216 3.29 3.35 -18.49
N PHE A 217 2.40 2.96 -19.41
CA PHE A 217 0.99 2.75 -19.12
C PHE A 217 0.58 1.34 -19.55
N ILE A 218 0.01 0.58 -18.60
CA ILE A 218 -0.48 -0.78 -18.80
C ILE A 218 -1.97 -0.83 -18.46
N ALA A 219 -2.78 -1.18 -19.44
CA ALA A 219 -4.17 -1.56 -19.25
C ALA A 219 -4.29 -3.08 -19.43
N ASP A 220 -4.68 -3.79 -18.39
CA ASP A 220 -4.82 -5.25 -18.50
C ASP A 220 -5.99 -5.61 -19.41
N HIS A 221 -7.10 -4.87 -19.34
CA HIS A 221 -8.35 -5.11 -20.08
C HIS A 221 -8.98 -3.79 -20.50
N ASP A 222 -9.97 -3.87 -21.40
CA ASP A 222 -10.79 -2.72 -21.80
C ASP A 222 -11.83 -2.42 -20.72
N ILE A 223 -11.40 -1.62 -19.75
CA ILE A 223 -12.18 -1.19 -18.58
C ILE A 223 -12.65 0.27 -18.72
N PHE A 224 -12.35 0.93 -19.85
CA PHE A 224 -12.52 2.36 -20.07
C PHE A 224 -13.74 2.64 -20.93
N GLY A 225 -14.61 3.57 -20.52
CA GLY A 225 -15.65 4.12 -21.38
C GLY A 225 -15.02 4.91 -22.54
N SER A 226 -14.19 5.89 -22.18
CA SER A 226 -13.30 6.63 -23.09
C SER A 226 -11.88 6.69 -22.52
N LEU A 227 -10.91 6.74 -23.42
CA LEU A 227 -9.49 6.85 -23.09
C LEU A 227 -8.86 7.88 -24.02
N ALA A 228 -8.20 8.88 -23.46
CA ALA A 228 -7.37 9.83 -24.16
C ALA A 228 -5.93 9.67 -23.68
N LEU A 229 -5.00 9.65 -24.63
CA LEU A 229 -3.59 9.42 -24.37
C LEU A 229 -2.76 10.61 -24.87
N GLN A 230 -1.88 11.12 -24.02
CA GLN A 230 -0.91 12.16 -24.37
C GLN A 230 0.50 11.67 -24.02
N ASN A 231 1.22 11.15 -25.02
CA ASN A 231 2.49 10.47 -24.77
C ASN A 231 3.61 11.07 -25.61
N ASP A 232 4.82 11.11 -25.05
CA ASP A 232 6.03 11.39 -25.82
C ASP A 232 6.55 10.14 -26.55
N SER A 233 7.61 10.31 -27.35
CA SER A 233 8.21 9.22 -28.12
C SER A 233 8.90 8.14 -27.29
N THR A 234 9.07 8.36 -25.98
CA THR A 234 9.76 7.45 -25.07
C THR A 234 8.80 6.65 -24.18
N ALA A 235 7.51 7.03 -24.15
CA ALA A 235 6.50 6.34 -23.38
C ALA A 235 6.27 4.91 -23.88
N THR A 236 6.00 4.00 -22.95
CA THR A 236 5.65 2.60 -23.27
C THR A 236 4.18 2.35 -23.00
N LEU A 237 3.45 1.88 -24.01
CA LEU A 237 2.02 1.58 -23.89
C LEU A 237 1.79 0.08 -24.08
N LYS A 238 1.08 -0.53 -23.13
CA LYS A 238 0.57 -1.90 -23.25
C LYS A 238 -0.94 -1.86 -23.02
N ILE A 239 -1.69 -1.83 -24.10
CA ILE A 239 -3.15 -1.75 -24.08
C ILE A 239 -3.76 -2.90 -24.89
N PRO A 240 -4.96 -3.39 -24.55
CA PRO A 240 -5.66 -4.38 -25.35
C PRO A 240 -6.04 -3.81 -26.71
N ALA A 241 -6.09 -4.66 -27.73
CA ALA A 241 -6.42 -4.24 -29.09
C ALA A 241 -7.80 -3.57 -29.21
N SER A 242 -8.75 -3.88 -28.32
CA SER A 242 -10.06 -3.22 -28.30
C SER A 242 -9.99 -1.74 -27.91
N LEU A 243 -9.01 -1.33 -27.08
CA LEU A 243 -8.81 0.08 -26.73
C LEU A 243 -8.24 0.90 -27.90
N LEU A 244 -7.48 0.27 -28.82
CA LEU A 244 -6.97 0.97 -30.01
C LEU A 244 -8.09 1.51 -30.90
N LYS A 245 -9.30 0.93 -30.85
CA LYS A 245 -10.46 1.41 -31.62
C LYS A 245 -11.12 2.65 -31.01
N LYS A 246 -10.77 3.01 -29.77
CA LYS A 246 -11.35 4.12 -29.01
C LYS A 246 -10.47 5.36 -28.98
N LEU A 247 -9.24 5.25 -29.47
CA LEU A 247 -8.22 6.31 -29.52
C LEU A 247 -8.31 7.13 -30.80
#